data_AF-X1QQZ2-F1
#
_entry.id   AF-X1QQZ2-F1
#
_cell.length_a   1.000
_cell.length_b   1.000
_cell.length_c   1.000
_cell.angle_alpha   90.00
_cell.angle_beta   90.00
_cell.angle_gamma   90.00
#
_symmetry.space_group_name_H-M   'P 1'
#
loop_
_entity.id
_entity.type
_entity.pdbx_description
1 polymer ?
#
loop_
_entity_poly.entity_id
_entity_poly.type
_entity_poly.pdbx_seq_one_letter_code
_entity_poly.pdbx_strand_id
1 'polypeptide(L)'
;MRSKQTKKFKFKKLINSGESTTLRHHKVTLEFTANPAWYAVQALPYLMEFPYECTEQVFSRYYANSIASFIANSNPKIKRVFDSWKNIPDSKALLSNLEKNQELKSVLLEETPWVLDAQDESERKRRVGLLFDLNHMANNLKTALHKLEKMQTPNGGWTWFKGMPDDRYITQHIITGFG
;
A
#
# COMPACT_ATOMS: atom_id res chain seq x y z
N MET A 1 21.53 6.54 -4.83
CA MET A 1 22.94 6.31 -4.46
C MET A 1 23.76 6.20 -5.74
N ARG A 2 24.89 6.92 -5.87
CA ARG A 2 25.82 6.68 -6.99
C ARG A 2 26.39 5.27 -6.84
N SER A 3 26.40 4.51 -7.94
CA SER A 3 26.91 3.13 -7.96
C SER A 3 28.37 3.06 -7.46
N LYS A 4 28.72 2.03 -6.69
CA LYS A 4 30.08 1.69 -6.20
C LYS A 4 30.67 2.50 -5.02
N GLN A 5 29.86 3.05 -4.11
CA GLN A 5 30.39 3.60 -2.84
C GLN A 5 30.00 2.74 -1.63
N THR A 6 31.00 2.38 -0.82
CA THR A 6 30.79 1.69 0.47
C THR A 6 30.69 2.71 1.59
N LYS A 7 29.55 2.75 2.30
CA LYS A 7 29.38 3.54 3.53
C LYS A 7 29.14 2.60 4.71
N LYS A 8 29.91 2.79 5.79
CA LYS A 8 29.72 2.06 7.05
C LYS A 8 28.93 2.93 8.02
N PHE A 9 27.87 2.38 8.61
CA PHE A 9 27.07 3.01 9.65
C PHE A 9 27.19 2.20 10.94
N LYS A 10 27.40 2.89 12.08
CA LYS A 10 27.51 2.26 13.40
C LYS A 10 26.44 2.83 14.32
N PHE A 11 25.46 2.01 14.69
CA PHE A 11 24.38 2.38 15.60
C PHE A 11 24.81 2.16 17.06
N LYS A 12 25.61 3.09 17.61
CA LYS A 12 26.18 2.98 18.97
C LYS A 12 25.12 2.70 20.05
N LYS A 13 23.95 3.33 19.96
CA LYS A 13 22.84 3.13 20.91
C LYS A 13 22.26 1.71 20.87
N LEU A 14 22.24 1.08 19.68
CA LEU A 14 21.76 -0.28 19.52
C LEU A 14 22.81 -1.29 20.02
N ILE A 15 24.10 -1.00 19.80
CA ILE A 15 25.20 -1.85 20.28
C ILE A 15 25.25 -1.86 21.82
N ASN A 16 25.04 -0.70 22.44
CA ASN A 16 25.12 -0.55 23.90
C ASN A 16 23.76 -0.79 24.59
N SER A 17 22.73 -1.25 23.88
CA SER A 17 21.37 -1.32 24.42
C SER A 17 21.21 -2.34 25.56
N GLY A 18 22.09 -3.35 25.64
CA GLY A 18 22.09 -4.37 26.70
C GLY A 18 22.42 -3.83 28.10
N GLU A 19 23.01 -2.63 28.20
CA GLU A 19 23.32 -1.98 29.48
C GLU A 19 22.15 -1.11 30.00
N SER A 20 21.05 -1.00 29.24
CA SER A 20 19.91 -0.16 29.60
C SER A 20 18.91 -0.89 30.49
N THR A 21 18.69 -0.36 31.69
CA THR A 21 17.68 -0.85 32.65
C THR A 21 16.24 -0.54 32.24
N THR A 22 16.03 0.29 31.21
CA THR A 22 14.71 0.69 30.68
C THR A 22 14.49 0.22 29.25
N LEU A 23 15.28 -0.75 28.78
CA LEU A 23 15.23 -1.26 27.41
C LEU A 23 13.81 -1.68 27.02
N ARG A 24 13.30 -1.10 25.94
CA ARG A 24 12.07 -1.55 25.26
C ARG A 24 12.43 -2.08 23.89
N HIS A 25 12.05 -3.33 23.63
CA HIS A 25 12.27 -3.95 22.34
C HIS A 25 11.33 -3.34 21.30
N HIS A 26 11.91 -2.76 20.25
CA HIS A 26 11.20 -2.22 19.10
C HIS A 26 11.79 -2.78 17.80
N LYS A 27 10.92 -3.10 16.83
CA LYS A 27 11.32 -3.59 15.51
C LYS A 27 11.72 -2.41 14.63
N VAL A 28 12.90 -2.51 14.02
CA VAL A 28 13.35 -1.59 12.96
C VAL A 28 13.67 -2.42 11.74
N THR A 29 12.90 -2.25 10.67
CA THR A 29 13.15 -2.91 9.38
C THR A 29 13.81 -1.92 8.44
N LEU A 30 14.94 -2.31 7.84
CA LEU A 30 15.55 -1.57 6.73
C LEU A 30 15.23 -2.31 5.43
N GLU A 31 14.42 -1.68 4.58
CA GLU A 31 14.16 -2.18 3.24
C GLU A 31 14.84 -1.31 2.20
N PHE A 32 15.43 -1.94 1.18
CA PHE A 32 16.12 -1.25 0.11
C PHE A 32 15.66 -1.79 -1.24
N THR A 33 15.26 -0.89 -2.14
CA THR A 33 14.91 -1.21 -3.52
C THR A 33 15.59 -0.25 -4.48
N ALA A 34 15.97 -0.76 -5.65
CA ALA A 34 16.46 0.06 -6.75
C ALA A 34 15.34 0.88 -7.42
N ASN A 35 14.07 0.49 -7.23
CA ASN A 35 12.91 1.15 -7.83
C ASN A 35 11.85 1.50 -6.77
N PRO A 36 11.84 2.73 -6.22
CA PRO A 36 10.91 3.13 -5.17
C PRO A 36 9.46 3.22 -5.65
N ALA A 37 9.21 3.33 -6.96
CA ALA A 37 7.86 3.30 -7.52
C ALA A 37 7.14 2.00 -7.16
N TRP A 38 7.90 0.92 -6.90
CA TRP A 38 7.35 -0.36 -6.48
C TRP A 38 6.66 -0.31 -5.11
N TYR A 39 7.16 0.51 -4.18
CA TYR A 39 6.50 0.69 -2.89
C TYR A 39 5.17 1.41 -3.02
N ALA A 40 5.10 2.40 -3.91
CA ALA A 40 3.84 3.09 -4.21
C ALA A 40 2.80 2.09 -4.75
N VAL A 41 3.21 1.20 -5.67
CA VAL A 41 2.34 0.15 -6.21
C VAL A 41 1.85 -0.82 -5.13
N GLN A 42 2.73 -1.22 -4.20
CA GLN A 42 2.36 -2.09 -3.08
C GLN A 42 1.46 -1.42 -2.03
N ALA A 43 1.43 -0.09 -1.97
CA ALA A 43 0.57 0.66 -1.05
C ALA A 43 -0.84 0.89 -1.60
N LEU A 44 -1.06 0.72 -2.90
CA LEU A 44 -2.38 0.92 -3.54
C LEU A 44 -3.51 0.07 -2.90
N PRO A 45 -3.33 -1.21 -2.54
CA PRO A 45 -4.39 -1.98 -1.88
C PRO A 45 -4.90 -1.36 -0.59
N TYR A 46 -3.99 -0.80 0.23
CA TYR A 46 -4.37 -0.15 1.48
C TYR A 46 -5.30 1.04 1.25
N LEU A 47 -5.02 1.85 0.22
CA LEU A 47 -5.86 2.99 -0.15
C LEU A 47 -7.23 2.57 -0.72
N MET A 48 -7.32 1.37 -1.30
CA MET A 48 -8.57 0.87 -1.88
C MET A 48 -9.48 0.18 -0.85
N GLU A 49 -8.90 -0.51 0.14
CA GLU A 49 -9.64 -1.37 1.08
C GLU A 49 -10.05 -0.66 2.37
N PHE A 50 -9.55 0.56 2.62
CA PHE A 50 -9.86 1.27 3.86
C PHE A 50 -11.37 1.46 4.00
N PRO A 51 -12.02 1.00 5.10
CA PRO A 51 -13.46 0.68 5.13
C PRO A 51 -14.39 1.88 5.32
N TYR A 52 -13.85 3.08 5.53
CA TYR A 52 -14.64 4.24 5.89
C TYR A 52 -15.22 4.95 4.66
N GLU A 53 -16.40 5.55 4.84
CA GLU A 53 -17.21 6.14 3.77
C GLU A 53 -17.19 7.67 3.79
N CYS A 54 -16.17 8.30 4.40
CA CYS A 54 -16.00 9.74 4.29
C CYS A 54 -15.50 10.11 2.88
N THR A 55 -15.75 11.34 2.45
CA THR A 55 -15.47 11.75 1.07
C THR A 55 -13.97 11.67 0.72
N GLU A 56 -13.08 11.97 1.67
CA GLU A 56 -11.62 11.85 1.49
C GLU A 56 -11.18 10.40 1.25
N GLN A 57 -11.83 9.45 1.90
CA GLN A 57 -11.53 8.02 1.72
C GLN A 57 -12.12 7.49 0.41
N VAL A 58 -13.34 7.90 0.06
CA VAL A 58 -13.92 7.59 -1.25
C VAL A 58 -13.04 8.15 -2.38
N PHE A 59 -12.52 9.37 -2.20
CA PHE A 59 -11.57 9.97 -3.13
C PHE A 59 -10.24 9.22 -3.18
N SER A 60 -9.69 8.82 -2.04
CA SER A 60 -8.47 7.99 -1.98
C SER A 60 -8.63 6.68 -2.74
N ARG A 61 -9.79 6.02 -2.63
CA ARG A 61 -10.12 4.82 -3.41
C ARG A 61 -10.17 5.13 -4.91
N TYR A 62 -10.84 6.21 -5.31
CA TYR A 62 -10.88 6.64 -6.71
C TYR A 62 -9.47 6.89 -7.27
N TYR A 63 -8.66 7.67 -6.55
CA TYR A 63 -7.32 8.06 -6.94
C TYR A 63 -6.38 6.84 -7.04
N ALA A 64 -6.42 5.94 -6.06
CA ALA A 64 -5.66 4.70 -6.09
C ALA A 64 -6.03 3.82 -7.31
N ASN A 65 -7.33 3.66 -7.60
CA ASN A 65 -7.79 2.87 -8.75
C ASN A 65 -7.38 3.53 -10.08
N SER A 66 -7.42 4.85 -10.16
CA SER A 66 -6.96 5.64 -11.31
C SER A 66 -5.47 5.40 -11.58
N ILE A 67 -4.62 5.55 -10.56
CA ILE A 67 -3.17 5.33 -10.70
C ILE A 67 -2.87 3.88 -11.02
N ALA A 68 -3.51 2.92 -10.33
CA ALA A 68 -3.33 1.50 -10.59
C ALA A 68 -3.65 1.17 -12.06
N SER A 69 -4.77 1.69 -12.56
CA SER A 69 -5.20 1.51 -13.94
C SER A 69 -4.23 2.17 -14.93
N PHE A 70 -3.75 3.38 -14.62
CA PHE A 70 -2.74 4.06 -15.44
C PHE A 70 -1.44 3.26 -15.50
N ILE A 71 -0.91 2.81 -14.36
CA ILE A 71 0.33 2.03 -14.27
C ILE A 71 0.20 0.74 -15.07
N ALA A 72 -0.90 -0.01 -14.88
CA ALA A 72 -1.13 -1.28 -15.57
C ALA A 72 -1.23 -1.11 -17.10
N ASN A 73 -1.77 0.02 -17.58
CA ASN A 73 -1.91 0.31 -19.01
C ASN A 73 -0.70 1.05 -19.61
N SER A 74 0.15 1.67 -18.80
CA SER A 74 1.30 2.47 -19.27
C SER A 74 2.44 1.65 -19.86
N ASN A 75 2.58 0.38 -19.46
CA ASN A 75 3.69 -0.46 -19.91
C ASN A 75 3.28 -1.94 -20.07
N PRO A 76 3.37 -2.51 -21.28
CA PRO A 76 3.05 -3.93 -21.52
C PRO A 76 3.87 -4.92 -20.67
N LYS A 77 5.11 -4.56 -20.27
CA LYS A 77 5.92 -5.40 -19.38
C LYS A 77 5.33 -5.47 -17.98
N ILE A 78 4.83 -4.35 -17.47
CA ILE A 78 4.17 -4.27 -16.17
C ILE A 78 2.86 -5.08 -16.22
N LYS A 79 2.07 -4.90 -17.28
CA LYS A 79 0.87 -5.68 -17.53
C LYS A 79 1.13 -7.20 -17.51
N ARG A 80 2.18 -7.68 -18.19
CA ARG A 80 2.56 -9.11 -18.18
C ARG A 80 2.94 -9.62 -16.79
N VAL A 81 3.65 -8.82 -15.99
CA VAL A 81 3.96 -9.19 -14.60
C VAL A 81 2.67 -9.33 -13.80
N PHE A 82 1.73 -8.40 -13.95
CA PHE A 82 0.43 -8.49 -13.28
C PHE A 82 -0.44 -9.65 -13.77
N ASP A 83 -0.51 -9.89 -15.08
CA ASP A 83 -1.21 -11.04 -15.66
C ASP A 83 -0.61 -12.36 -15.14
N SER A 84 0.71 -12.44 -14.99
CA SER A 84 1.38 -13.62 -14.42
C SER A 84 1.01 -13.86 -12.97
N TRP A 85 0.75 -12.81 -12.19
CA TRP A 85 0.34 -12.93 -10.79
C TRP A 85 -1.13 -13.31 -10.65
N LYS A 86 -2.00 -12.78 -11.51
CA LYS A 86 -3.42 -13.16 -11.57
C LYS A 86 -3.58 -14.66 -11.83
N ASN A 87 -2.73 -15.23 -12.69
CA ASN A 87 -2.83 -16.61 -13.14
C ASN A 87 -2.08 -17.63 -12.25
N ILE A 88 -1.42 -17.19 -11.18
CA ILE A 88 -0.66 -18.07 -10.28
C ILE A 88 -1.16 -17.88 -8.83
N PRO A 89 -2.12 -18.70 -8.38
CA PRO A 89 -2.68 -18.63 -7.03
C PRO A 89 -1.65 -18.80 -5.90
N ASP A 90 -0.53 -19.49 -6.17
CA ASP A 90 0.54 -19.83 -5.20
C ASP A 90 1.93 -19.35 -5.64
N SER A 91 2.01 -18.18 -6.28
CA SER A 91 3.30 -17.67 -6.73
C SER A 91 4.21 -17.39 -5.54
N LYS A 92 5.36 -18.08 -5.45
CA LYS A 92 6.43 -17.77 -4.48
C LYS A 92 6.85 -16.29 -4.54
N ALA A 93 6.56 -15.58 -5.63
CA ALA A 93 6.80 -14.14 -5.75
C ALA A 93 5.93 -13.30 -4.79
N LEU A 94 4.70 -13.76 -4.51
CA LEU A 94 3.72 -13.11 -3.62
C LEU A 94 3.89 -13.49 -2.15
N LEU A 95 4.83 -14.38 -1.81
CA LEU A 95 5.19 -14.65 -0.42
C LEU A 95 5.89 -13.43 0.20
N SER A 96 5.68 -13.25 1.51
CA SER A 96 6.41 -12.29 2.33
C SER A 96 7.91 -12.53 2.21
N ASN A 97 8.70 -11.49 2.44
CA ASN A 97 10.16 -11.62 2.33
C ASN A 97 10.72 -12.63 3.35
N LEU A 98 9.98 -12.85 4.43
CA LEU A 98 10.31 -13.80 5.48
C LEU A 98 9.91 -15.23 5.15
N GLU A 99 8.76 -15.45 4.50
CA GLU A 99 8.41 -16.78 3.99
C GLU A 99 9.37 -17.27 2.91
N LYS A 100 10.01 -16.34 2.17
CA LYS A 100 11.07 -16.66 1.22
C LYS A 100 12.37 -17.10 1.90
N ASN A 101 12.58 -16.79 3.17
CA ASN A 101 13.86 -16.96 3.85
C ASN A 101 13.75 -17.98 5.00
N GLN A 102 13.81 -19.27 4.65
CA GLN A 102 13.53 -20.39 5.57
C GLN A 102 14.53 -20.51 6.73
N GLU A 103 15.77 -20.04 6.59
CA GLU A 103 16.76 -20.04 7.69
C GLU A 103 16.37 -19.12 8.84
N LEU A 104 15.65 -18.02 8.58
CA LEU A 104 15.13 -17.14 9.62
C LEU A 104 13.94 -17.77 10.36
N LYS A 105 13.29 -18.79 9.79
CA LYS A 105 12.09 -19.42 10.36
C LYS A 105 12.43 -20.37 11.52
N SER A 106 13.59 -21.01 11.50
CA SER A 106 14.02 -22.00 12.49
C SER A 106 14.51 -21.38 13.80
N VAL A 107 14.98 -20.12 13.79
CA VAL A 107 15.53 -19.42 14.96
C VAL A 107 14.44 -18.81 15.87
N LEU A 108 13.18 -18.90 15.45
CA LEU A 108 12.22 -17.83 15.70
C LEU A 108 10.81 -18.36 16.02
N LEU A 109 10.65 -19.67 16.16
CA LEU A 109 9.36 -20.35 16.43
C LEU A 109 8.74 -20.07 17.82
N GLU A 110 9.17 -19.02 18.51
CA GLU A 110 8.56 -18.55 19.76
C GLU A 110 7.83 -17.22 19.50
N GLU A 111 6.51 -17.31 19.42
CA GLU A 111 5.48 -16.26 19.67
C GLU A 111 5.85 -14.79 19.42
N THR A 112 6.45 -14.48 18.28
CA THR A 112 6.93 -13.13 18.00
C THR A 112 6.07 -12.45 16.92
N PRO A 113 5.68 -11.17 17.10
CA PRO A 113 4.71 -10.46 16.25
C PRO A 113 4.99 -10.48 14.74
N TRP A 114 6.23 -10.71 14.32
CA TRP A 114 6.58 -10.74 12.90
C TRP A 114 6.01 -11.93 12.13
N VAL A 115 5.61 -13.03 12.80
CA VAL A 115 4.93 -14.16 12.14
C VAL A 115 3.56 -13.71 11.64
N LEU A 116 2.84 -12.93 12.45
CA LEU A 116 1.56 -12.32 12.08
C LEU A 116 1.75 -11.29 10.97
N ASP A 117 2.80 -10.45 11.04
CA ASP A 117 3.13 -9.51 9.96
C ASP A 117 3.50 -10.21 8.64
N ALA A 118 4.15 -11.38 8.71
CA ALA A 118 4.54 -12.13 7.52
C ALA A 118 3.31 -12.73 6.82
N GLN A 119 2.31 -13.16 7.59
CA GLN A 119 1.01 -13.54 7.06
C GLN A 119 0.29 -12.33 6.45
N ASP A 120 0.31 -11.18 7.12
CA ASP A 120 -0.27 -9.93 6.62
C ASP A 120 0.42 -9.42 5.33
N GLU A 121 1.74 -9.55 5.21
CA GLU A 121 2.49 -9.16 4.02
C GLU A 121 2.19 -10.10 2.83
N SER A 122 2.05 -11.41 3.08
CA SER A 122 1.65 -12.38 2.06
C SER A 122 0.21 -12.17 1.62
N GLU A 123 -0.71 -11.88 2.56
CA GLU A 123 -2.06 -11.46 2.23
C GLU A 123 -2.07 -10.17 1.42
N ARG A 124 -1.31 -9.15 1.81
CA ARG A 124 -1.20 -7.89 1.08
C ARG A 124 -0.71 -8.11 -0.34
N LYS A 125 0.29 -8.97 -0.54
CA LYS A 125 0.80 -9.34 -1.87
C LYS A 125 -0.20 -10.14 -2.69
N ARG A 126 -0.96 -11.07 -2.09
CA ARG A 126 -2.09 -11.74 -2.76
C ARG A 126 -3.17 -10.73 -3.18
N ARG A 127 -3.49 -9.77 -2.29
CA ARG A 127 -4.42 -8.67 -2.59
C ARG A 127 -3.91 -7.80 -3.72
N VAL A 128 -2.60 -7.54 -3.83
CA VAL A 128 -2.00 -6.87 -5.01
C VAL A 128 -2.29 -7.66 -6.31
N GLY A 129 -2.23 -8.99 -6.29
CA GLY A 129 -2.60 -9.82 -7.45
C GLY A 129 -4.07 -9.69 -7.86
N LEU A 130 -4.98 -9.66 -6.87
CA LEU A 130 -6.42 -9.43 -7.08
C LEU A 130 -6.74 -7.98 -7.49
N LEU A 131 -5.97 -7.02 -6.97
CA LEU A 131 -6.08 -5.59 -7.26
C LEU A 131 -5.92 -5.32 -8.75
N PHE A 132 -5.03 -6.06 -9.42
CA PHE A 132 -4.77 -5.89 -10.85
C PHE A 132 -5.73 -6.66 -11.76
N ASP A 133 -6.85 -7.13 -11.23
CA ASP A 133 -7.99 -7.42 -12.10
C ASP A 133 -8.53 -6.10 -12.67
N LEU A 134 -8.14 -5.79 -13.91
CA LEU A 134 -8.53 -4.58 -14.64
C LEU A 134 -10.06 -4.36 -14.62
N ASN A 135 -10.86 -5.43 -14.65
CA ASN A 135 -12.32 -5.31 -14.59
C ASN A 135 -12.79 -4.87 -13.20
N HIS A 136 -12.16 -5.39 -12.14
CA HIS A 136 -12.46 -5.01 -10.77
C HIS A 136 -12.05 -3.56 -10.49
N MET A 137 -10.88 -3.12 -10.96
CA MET A 137 -10.44 -1.73 -10.83
C MET A 137 -11.36 -0.76 -11.56
N ALA A 138 -11.77 -1.08 -12.79
CA ALA A 138 -12.69 -0.24 -13.55
C ALA A 138 -14.05 -0.09 -12.84
N ASN A 139 -14.56 -1.18 -12.27
CA ASN A 139 -15.80 -1.16 -11.49
C ASN A 139 -15.66 -0.35 -10.19
N ASN A 140 -14.53 -0.48 -9.48
CA ASN A 140 -14.25 0.28 -8.27
C ASN A 140 -14.09 1.77 -8.54
N LEU A 141 -13.41 2.13 -9.63
CA LEU A 141 -13.26 3.51 -10.07
C LEU A 141 -14.62 4.13 -10.36
N LYS A 142 -15.47 3.45 -11.14
CA LYS A 142 -16.83 3.92 -11.46
C LYS A 142 -17.70 4.04 -10.21
N THR A 143 -17.63 3.07 -9.32
CA THR A 143 -18.36 3.09 -8.04
C THR A 143 -17.92 4.27 -7.17
N ALA A 144 -16.62 4.49 -7.03
CA ALA A 144 -16.07 5.58 -6.23
C ALA A 144 -16.45 6.95 -6.82
N LEU A 145 -16.37 7.11 -8.14
CA LEU A 145 -16.80 8.32 -8.83
C LEU A 145 -18.28 8.63 -8.58
N HIS A 146 -19.16 7.62 -8.74
CA HIS A 146 -20.60 7.77 -8.47
C HIS A 146 -20.89 8.15 -7.01
N LYS A 147 -20.10 7.65 -6.06
CA LYS A 147 -20.20 8.06 -4.65
C LYS A 147 -19.78 9.52 -4.46
N LEU A 148 -18.69 9.96 -5.10
CA LEU A 148 -18.25 11.35 -5.05
C LEU A 148 -19.28 12.30 -5.64
N GLU A 149 -19.90 11.95 -6.77
CA GLU A 149 -20.99 12.72 -7.38
C GLU A 149 -22.17 12.89 -6.41
N LYS A 150 -22.55 11.83 -5.70
CA LYS A 150 -23.61 11.87 -4.68
C LYS A 150 -23.27 12.69 -3.43
N MET A 151 -21.97 12.88 -3.16
CA MET A 151 -21.47 13.65 -2.02
C MET A 151 -21.22 15.12 -2.38
N GLN A 152 -21.34 15.47 -3.66
CA GLN A 152 -21.22 16.84 -4.15
C GLN A 152 -22.51 17.61 -3.84
N THR A 153 -22.36 18.82 -3.32
CA THR A 153 -23.47 19.74 -3.03
C THR A 153 -23.86 20.55 -4.27
N PRO A 154 -25.06 21.17 -4.30
CA PRO A 154 -25.53 21.94 -5.47
C PRO A 154 -24.64 23.12 -5.87
N ASN A 155 -23.83 23.65 -4.93
CA ASN A 155 -22.86 24.71 -5.19
C ASN A 155 -21.52 24.17 -5.75
N GLY A 156 -21.40 22.86 -6.01
CA GLY A 156 -20.22 22.21 -6.55
C GLY A 156 -19.18 21.79 -5.50
N GLY A 157 -19.39 22.11 -4.21
CA GLY A 157 -18.54 21.68 -3.10
C GLY A 157 -18.73 20.21 -2.71
N TRP A 158 -17.90 19.72 -1.80
CA TRP A 158 -18.04 18.39 -1.21
C TRP A 158 -18.18 18.44 0.29
N THR A 159 -19.06 17.58 0.81
CA THR A 159 -19.26 17.36 2.24
C THR A 159 -18.16 16.46 2.80
N TRP A 160 -17.85 16.51 4.09
CA TRP A 160 -16.95 15.53 4.72
C TRP A 160 -17.62 14.16 4.88
N PHE A 161 -18.86 14.16 5.35
CA PHE A 161 -19.76 13.00 5.36
C PHE A 161 -21.11 13.40 4.76
N LYS A 162 -21.80 12.41 4.20
CA LYS A 162 -23.14 12.61 3.62
C LYS A 162 -24.08 13.27 4.63
N GLY A 163 -24.74 14.35 4.20
CA GLY A 163 -25.70 15.10 5.02
C GLY A 163 -25.09 16.24 5.84
N MET A 164 -23.77 16.43 5.79
CA MET A 164 -23.11 17.62 6.32
C MET A 164 -23.16 18.79 5.33
N PRO A 165 -22.87 20.03 5.78
CA PRO A 165 -22.54 21.14 4.88
C PRO A 165 -21.30 20.83 4.04
N ASP A 166 -21.12 21.59 2.96
CA ASP A 166 -19.88 21.58 2.18
C ASP A 166 -18.69 22.07 3.01
N ASP A 167 -17.54 21.44 2.78
CA ASP A 167 -16.29 21.75 3.46
C ASP A 167 -15.24 22.19 2.45
N ARG A 168 -14.64 23.36 2.71
CA ARG A 168 -13.63 23.97 1.83
C ARG A 168 -12.38 23.10 1.71
N TYR A 169 -11.92 22.51 2.80
CA TYR A 169 -10.71 21.67 2.81
C TYR A 169 -10.94 20.39 2.01
N ILE A 170 -12.07 19.71 2.22
CA ILE A 170 -12.44 18.50 1.48
C ILE A 170 -12.60 18.82 -0.01
N THR A 171 -13.28 19.91 -0.34
CA THR A 171 -13.45 20.37 -1.73
C THR A 171 -12.09 20.61 -2.39
N GLN A 172 -11.19 21.33 -1.71
CA GLN A 172 -9.85 21.60 -2.23
C GLN A 172 -9.03 20.32 -2.39
N HIS A 173 -9.11 19.39 -1.43
CA HIS A 173 -8.42 18.10 -1.49
C HIS A 173 -8.85 17.29 -2.73
N ILE A 174 -10.14 17.23 -3.01
CA ILE A 174 -10.69 16.49 -4.17
C ILE A 174 -10.27 17.16 -5.48
N ILE A 175 -10.46 18.48 -5.60
CA ILE A 175 -10.14 19.22 -6.83
C ILE A 175 -8.64 19.11 -7.15
N THR A 176 -7.78 19.36 -6.16
CA THR A 176 -6.32 19.26 -6.36
C THR A 176 -5.85 17.85 -6.67
N GLY A 177 -6.56 16.82 -6.20
CA GLY A 177 -6.24 15.44 -6.52
C GLY A 177 -6.71 15.01 -7.92
N PHE A 178 -7.71 15.67 -8.50
CA PHE A 178 -8.10 15.45 -9.91
C PHE A 178 -7.11 16.07 -10.89
N GLY A 179 -6.48 17.20 -10.52
CA GLY A 179 -5.52 17.94 -11.35
C GLY A 179 -6.01 19.33 -11.71
#